data_AF-A0A261BSD8-F1
#
_entry.id   AF-A0A261BSD8-F1
#
_cell.length_a   1.000
_cell.length_b   1.000
_cell.length_c   1.000
_cell.angle_alpha   90.00
_cell.angle_beta   90.00
_cell.angle_gamma   90.00
#
_symmetry.space_group_name_H-M   'P 1'
#
loop_
_entity.id
_entity.type
_entity.pdbx_description
1 polymer ?
#
loop_
_entity_poly.entity_id
_entity_poly.type
_entity_poly.pdbx_seq_one_letter_code
_entity_poly.pdbx_strand_id
1 'polypeptide(L)' 'MQRFALSFCEAACNLRGSCFAINGIPTCRCRLGYSGASCGIVVAPTVDTIPEDTSSPFLVIIFLVFLLGILVGVALAVIY' A
#
# COMPACT_ATOMS: atom_id res chain seq x y z
N MET A 1 29.03 21.76 5.15
CA MET A 1 28.48 22.34 3.91
C MET A 1 27.79 21.22 3.12
N GLN A 2 26.52 20.88 3.40
CA GLN A 2 25.82 19.72 2.82
C GLN A 2 24.42 20.07 2.28
N ARG A 3 24.19 21.34 1.92
CA ARG A 3 22.85 21.84 1.56
C ARG A 3 22.61 22.00 0.05
N PHE A 4 23.59 21.71 -0.80
CA PHE A 4 23.45 21.88 -2.26
C PHE A 4 23.21 20.58 -3.05
N ALA A 5 23.57 19.41 -2.49
CA ALA A 5 23.44 18.15 -3.21
C ALA A 5 21.98 17.68 -3.36
N LEU A 6 21.10 17.94 -2.38
CA LEU A 6 19.68 17.58 -2.52
C LEU A 6 19.03 18.32 -3.67
N SER A 7 19.18 19.66 -3.73
CA SER A 7 18.52 20.49 -4.76
C SER A 7 18.87 20.08 -6.20
N PHE A 8 20.13 19.69 -6.43
CA PHE A 8 20.54 19.16 -7.73
C PHE A 8 19.95 17.76 -7.97
N CYS A 9 19.79 16.96 -6.92
CA CYS A 9 19.21 15.64 -7.01
C CYS A 9 17.69 15.68 -7.22
N GLU A 10 16.96 16.65 -6.66
CA GLU A 10 15.58 16.92 -7.05
C GLU A 10 15.48 17.30 -8.54
N ALA A 11 16.40 18.12 -9.05
CA ALA A 11 16.48 18.43 -10.48
C ALA A 11 16.82 17.18 -11.32
N ALA A 12 17.71 16.30 -10.84
CA ALA A 12 18.06 15.04 -11.50
C ALA A 12 16.88 14.05 -11.56
N CYS A 13 15.97 14.08 -10.58
CA CYS A 13 14.72 13.34 -10.60
C CYS A 13 13.56 14.12 -11.27
N ASN A 14 13.86 15.13 -12.11
CA ASN A 14 12.90 15.99 -12.83
C ASN A 14 11.87 16.70 -11.93
N LEU A 15 12.17 16.91 -10.64
CA LEU A 15 11.22 17.35 -9.60
C LEU A 15 9.94 16.47 -9.51
N ARG A 16 9.98 15.26 -10.08
CA ARG A 16 8.87 14.30 -10.14
C ARG A 16 9.06 13.17 -9.13
N GLY A 17 10.05 13.27 -8.27
CA GLY A 17 10.38 12.27 -7.26
C GLY A 17 11.22 12.86 -6.13
N SER A 18 11.51 12.02 -5.15
CA SER A 18 12.46 12.32 -4.07
C SER A 18 13.79 11.63 -4.39
N CYS A 19 14.90 12.33 -4.17
CA CYS A 19 16.22 11.73 -4.27
C CYS A 19 16.73 11.32 -2.88
N PHE A 20 17.37 10.17 -2.80
CA PHE A 20 18.12 9.74 -1.62
C PHE A 20 19.39 9.01 -2.04
N ALA A 21 20.43 9.11 -1.21
CA ALA A 21 21.67 8.39 -1.42
C ALA A 21 21.64 7.07 -0.64
N ILE A 22 21.66 5.93 -1.34
CA ILE A 22 21.81 4.60 -0.72
C ILE A 22 23.26 4.17 -0.95
N ASN A 23 24.03 3.98 0.13
CA ASN A 23 25.46 3.60 0.04
C ASN A 23 26.31 4.56 -0.83
N GLY A 24 26.00 5.85 -0.81
CA GLY A 24 26.70 6.86 -1.63
C GLY A 24 26.25 6.92 -3.09
N ILE A 25 25.31 6.08 -3.50
CA ILE A 25 24.74 6.09 -4.86
C ILE A 25 23.45 6.93 -4.83
N PRO A 26 23.33 7.97 -5.68
CA PRO A 26 22.12 8.76 -5.77
C PRO A 26 21.02 7.95 -6.46
N THR A 27 19.92 7.70 -5.74
CA THR A 27 18.77 6.93 -6.23
C THR A 27 17.53 7.81 -6.18
N CYS A 28 16.81 7.89 -7.31
CA CYS A 28 15.53 8.58 -7.40
C CYS A 28 14.38 7.63 -7.04
N ARG A 29 13.46 8.08 -6.18
CA ARG A 29 12.15 7.46 -5.97
C ARG A 29 11.08 8.33 -6.60
N CYS A 30 10.58 7.85 -7.71
CA CYS A 30 9.58 8.54 -8.51
C CYS A 30 8.22 8.52 -7.81
N ARG A 31 7.44 9.60 -8.02
CA ARG A 31 6.03 9.61 -7.65
C ARG A 31 5.25 8.62 -8.51
N LEU A 32 4.09 8.21 -8.02
CA LEU A 32 3.12 7.42 -8.76
C LEU A 32 2.90 8.01 -10.16
N GLY A 33 2.94 7.14 -11.16
CA GLY A 33 2.81 7.53 -12.55
C GLY A 33 4.12 7.96 -13.25
N TYR A 34 5.27 7.85 -12.58
CA TYR A 34 6.58 8.17 -13.15
C TYR A 34 7.59 7.06 -12.87
N SER A 35 8.48 6.79 -13.82
CA SER A 35 9.53 5.78 -13.72
C SER A 35 10.80 6.21 -14.46
N GLY A 36 11.80 5.33 -14.43
CA GLY A 36 13.15 5.55 -14.93
C GLY A 36 14.08 6.15 -13.87
N ALA A 37 15.38 6.08 -14.13
CA ALA A 37 16.43 6.56 -13.22
C ALA A 37 16.27 8.05 -12.82
N SER A 38 15.59 8.84 -13.66
CA SER A 38 15.38 10.28 -13.50
C SER A 38 13.92 10.67 -13.33
N CYS A 39 12.99 9.71 -13.20
CA CYS A 39 11.54 9.97 -13.15
C CYS A 39 10.99 10.77 -14.33
N GLY A 40 11.66 10.69 -15.49
CA GLY A 40 11.26 11.38 -16.73
C GLY A 40 10.27 10.59 -17.57
N ILE A 41 10.09 9.29 -17.28
CA ILE A 41 9.19 8.41 -18.03
C ILE A 41 7.83 8.47 -17.36
N VAL A 42 6.81 8.93 -18.07
CA VAL A 42 5.43 8.83 -17.60
C VAL A 42 4.99 7.38 -17.77
N VAL A 43 4.74 6.71 -16.66
CA VAL A 43 4.11 5.40 -16.66
C VAL A 43 2.66 5.69 -16.32
N ALA A 44 1.72 5.38 -17.21
CA ALA A 44 0.32 5.44 -16.83
C ALA A 44 0.16 4.68 -15.51
N PRO A 45 -0.51 5.24 -14.48
CA PRO A 45 -0.78 4.48 -13.28
C PRO A 45 -1.59 3.26 -13.74
N THR A 46 -0.92 2.12 -13.88
CA THR A 46 -1.56 0.86 -13.56
C THR A 46 -1.90 1.08 -12.11
N VAL A 47 -3.15 1.45 -11.85
CA VAL A 47 -3.76 1.19 -10.57
C VAL A 47 -3.41 -0.28 -10.35
N ASP A 48 -2.37 -0.52 -9.56
CA ASP A 48 -2.30 -1.75 -8.81
C ASP A 48 -3.60 -1.64 -8.04
N THR A 49 -4.64 -2.25 -8.62
CA THR A 49 -5.74 -2.76 -7.87
C THR A 49 -5.01 -3.61 -6.85
N ILE A 50 -4.70 -3.02 -5.70
CA ILE A 50 -4.89 -3.76 -4.48
C ILE A 50 -6.34 -4.22 -4.66
N PRO A 51 -6.63 -5.51 -4.81
CA PRO A 51 -7.97 -5.96 -4.51
C PRO A 51 -8.16 -5.69 -3.01
N GLU A 52 -8.42 -4.43 -2.65
CA GLU A 52 -9.04 -4.05 -1.38
C GLU A 52 -10.55 -4.34 -1.44
N ASP A 53 -10.99 -5.13 -2.43
CA ASP A 53 -12.08 -6.10 -2.27
C ASP A 53 -11.71 -7.19 -1.23
N THR A 54 -11.13 -6.81 -0.09
CA THR A 54 -11.42 -7.49 1.16
C THR A 54 -12.41 -6.66 1.98
N SER A 55 -13.20 -5.81 1.33
CA SER A 55 -14.54 -5.50 1.81
C SER A 55 -15.38 -6.78 1.86
N SER A 56 -15.42 -7.37 3.05
CA SER A 56 -16.63 -8.01 3.62
C SER A 56 -16.92 -9.53 3.40
N PRO A 57 -15.96 -10.45 3.28
CA PRO A 57 -16.24 -11.85 3.68
C PRO A 57 -16.02 -12.06 5.19
N PHE A 58 -15.05 -11.37 5.81
CA PHE A 58 -14.67 -11.63 7.20
C PHE A 58 -15.76 -11.31 8.23
N LEU A 59 -16.40 -10.14 8.13
CA LEU A 59 -17.47 -9.75 9.06
C LEU A 59 -18.71 -10.65 8.93
N VAL A 60 -19.03 -11.09 7.70
CA VAL A 60 -20.15 -12.00 7.42
C VAL A 60 -19.87 -13.38 8.01
N ILE A 61 -18.64 -13.89 7.84
CA ILE A 61 -18.22 -15.18 8.42
C ILE A 61 -18.26 -15.12 9.96
N ILE A 62 -17.77 -14.03 10.56
CA ILE A 62 -17.81 -13.85 12.03
C ILE A 62 -19.26 -13.82 12.54
N PHE A 63 -20.14 -13.09 11.86
CA PHE A 63 -21.56 -13.01 12.25
C PHE A 63 -22.26 -14.38 12.14
N LEU A 64 -21.99 -15.14 11.08
CA LEU A 64 -22.56 -16.46 10.85
C LEU A 64 -22.10 -17.47 11.92
N VAL A 65 -20.80 -17.50 12.23
CA VAL A 65 -20.25 -18.37 13.30
C VAL A 65 -20.86 -18.03 14.66
N PHE A 66 -21.01 -16.75 14.97
CA PHE A 66 -21.62 -16.32 16.23
C PHE A 66 -23.09 -16.76 16.33
N LEU A 67 -23.87 -16.60 15.25
CA LEU A 67 -25.27 -17.01 15.18
C LEU A 67 -25.42 -18.54 15.34
N LEU A 68 -24.59 -19.33 14.66
CA LEU A 68 -24.56 -20.79 14.81
C LEU A 68 -24.16 -21.21 16.23
N GLY A 69 -23.16 -20.55 16.83
CA GLY A 69 -22.73 -20.83 18.19
C GLY A 69 -23.83 -20.59 19.22
N ILE A 70 -24.59 -19.50 19.07
CA ILE A 70 -25.76 -19.22 19.92
C ILE A 70 -26.83 -20.29 19.72
N LEU A 71 -27.13 -20.67 18.47
CA LEU A 71 -28.16 -21.67 18.16
C LEU A 71 -27.83 -23.03 18.78
N VAL A 72 -26.57 -23.47 18.68
CA VAL A 72 -26.07 -24.70 19.31
C VAL A 72 -26.08 -24.58 20.83
N GLY A 73 -25.65 -23.44 21.38
CA GLY A 73 -25.64 -23.20 22.82
C GLY A 73 -27.04 -23.25 23.44
N VAL A 74 -28.02 -22.60 22.80
CA VAL A 74 -29.43 -22.60 23.21
C VAL A 74 -30.01 -24.01 23.12
N ALA A 75 -29.75 -24.74 22.04
CA ALA A 75 -30.23 -26.12 21.89
C ALA A 75 -29.69 -27.03 23.00
N LEU A 76 -28.40 -26.95 23.31
CA LEU A 76 -27.80 -27.72 24.42
C LEU A 76 -28.39 -27.34 25.77
N ALA A 77 -28.63 -26.04 26.02
CA ALA A 77 -29.22 -25.56 27.27
C ALA A 77 -30.71 -25.95 27.45
N VAL A 78 -31.42 -26.26 26.35
CA VAL A 78 -32.81 -26.77 26.41
C VAL A 78 -32.85 -28.29 26.57
N ILE A 79 -31.82 -28.99 26.10
CA ILE A 79 -31.72 -30.45 26.16
C ILE A 79 -31.19 -30.94 27.53
N TYR A 80 -30.36 -30.14 28.20
CA TYR A 80 -29.76 -30.44 29.51
C TYR A 80 -30.56 -29.79 30.65
#